data_AF-A0A0N4UIC2-F1
#
_entry.id   AF-A0A0N4UIC2-F1
#
_cell.length_a   1.000
_cell.length_b   1.000
_cell.length_c   1.000
_cell.angle_alpha   90.00
_cell.angle_beta   90.00
_cell.angle_gamma   90.00
#
_symmetry.space_group_name_H-M   'P 1'
#
loop_
_entity.id
_entity.type
_entity.pdbx_description
1 polymer ?
#
loop_
_entity_poly.entity_id
_entity_poly.type
_entity_poly.pdbx_seq_one_letter_code
_entity_poly.pdbx_strand_id
1 'polypeptide(L)'
;MSSSSSLFIYHIIFVLISYKFFYFIQAVPIDNGIIDKPEIGCEPIDITVSFSTKNAFYGHVYIKGRYDEPGCRSDENGRKIASLTIPFNTCGLSRVRSLNPKGIFITAVVIVTFHPKFLTKVDRAYKVQCFYMEADKTITTNIVVSDLTTALAAHNIPMPVCRYEILENHPNGNPVSYALIGMQVYHKWTCDSQTSK
;
A
#
# COMPACT_ATOMS: atom_id res chain seq x y z
N MET A 1 -62.00 -32.67 -15.35
CA MET A 1 -61.51 -31.27 -15.41
C MET A 1 -60.39 -30.94 -14.41
N SER A 2 -60.12 -31.74 -13.37
CA SER A 2 -59.09 -31.46 -12.35
C SER A 2 -57.63 -31.81 -12.75
N SER A 3 -57.41 -32.73 -13.69
CA SER A 3 -56.03 -33.15 -14.06
C SER A 3 -55.32 -32.13 -14.97
N SER A 4 -56.03 -31.49 -15.89
CA SER A 4 -55.48 -30.45 -16.78
C SER A 4 -55.07 -29.18 -16.03
N SER A 5 -55.83 -28.76 -15.01
CA SER A 5 -55.46 -27.59 -14.19
C SER A 5 -54.20 -27.86 -13.37
N SER A 6 -54.02 -29.08 -12.86
CA SER A 6 -52.82 -29.47 -12.11
C SER A 6 -51.57 -29.42 -13.00
N LEU A 7 -51.62 -29.95 -14.23
CA LEU A 7 -50.53 -29.87 -15.21
C LEU A 7 -50.15 -28.43 -15.57
N PHE A 8 -51.14 -27.54 -15.73
CA PHE A 8 -50.89 -26.14 -16.06
C PHE A 8 -50.19 -25.39 -14.92
N ILE A 9 -50.56 -25.68 -13.67
CA ILE A 9 -49.90 -25.11 -12.47
C ILE A 9 -48.45 -25.57 -12.38
N TYR A 10 -48.15 -26.86 -12.60
CA TYR A 10 -46.76 -27.35 -12.60
C TYR A 10 -45.90 -26.67 -13.68
N HIS A 11 -46.48 -26.42 -14.85
CA HIS A 11 -45.77 -25.73 -15.94
C HIS A 11 -45.44 -24.28 -15.57
N ILE A 12 -46.39 -23.54 -14.97
CA ILE A 12 -46.16 -22.17 -14.49
C ILE A 12 -45.08 -22.16 -13.40
N ILE A 13 -45.15 -23.07 -12.43
CA ILE A 13 -44.15 -23.17 -11.35
C ILE A 13 -42.77 -23.49 -11.93
N PHE A 14 -42.66 -24.41 -12.89
CA PHE A 14 -41.39 -24.74 -13.55
C PHE A 14 -40.81 -23.55 -14.33
N VAL A 15 -41.64 -22.80 -15.05
CA VAL A 15 -41.22 -21.58 -15.75
C VAL A 15 -40.74 -20.52 -14.76
N LEU A 16 -41.45 -20.32 -13.63
CA LEU A 16 -41.03 -19.38 -12.59
C LEU A 16 -39.72 -19.80 -11.92
N ILE A 17 -39.54 -21.09 -11.63
CA ILE A 17 -38.30 -21.64 -11.04
C ILE A 17 -37.13 -21.50 -12.02
N SER A 18 -37.31 -21.88 -13.29
CA SER A 18 -36.27 -21.75 -14.32
C SER A 18 -35.91 -20.30 -14.60
N TYR A 19 -36.90 -19.39 -14.61
CA TYR A 19 -36.67 -17.95 -14.67
C TYR A 19 -35.81 -17.48 -13.48
N LYS A 20 -36.20 -17.82 -12.24
CA LYS A 20 -35.42 -17.47 -11.04
C LYS A 20 -34.01 -18.06 -11.06
N PHE A 21 -33.86 -19.30 -11.51
CA PHE A 21 -32.56 -19.96 -11.64
C PHE A 21 -31.70 -19.28 -12.70
N PHE A 22 -32.28 -18.85 -13.83
CA PHE A 22 -31.58 -18.09 -14.86
C PHE A 22 -31.07 -16.74 -14.36
N TYR A 23 -31.88 -15.98 -13.59
CA TYR A 23 -31.42 -14.76 -12.93
C TYR A 23 -30.31 -15.03 -11.91
N PHE A 24 -30.39 -16.14 -11.17
CA PHE A 24 -29.37 -16.50 -10.19
C PHE A 24 -28.03 -16.84 -10.87
N ILE A 25 -28.05 -17.56 -12.01
CA ILE A 25 -26.83 -17.88 -12.78
C ILE A 25 -26.16 -16.62 -13.33
N GLN A 26 -26.94 -15.63 -13.81
CA GLN A 26 -26.38 -14.37 -14.31
C GLN A 26 -25.68 -13.54 -13.22
N ALA A 27 -25.95 -13.82 -11.94
CA ALA A 27 -25.37 -13.10 -10.81
C ALA A 27 -24.11 -13.76 -10.22
N VAL A 28 -23.53 -14.78 -10.87
CA VAL A 28 -22.28 -15.40 -10.38
C VAL A 28 -21.18 -14.34 -10.39
N PRO A 29 -20.63 -13.96 -9.22
CA PRO A 29 -19.60 -12.94 -9.12
C PRO A 29 -18.32 -13.42 -9.82
N ILE A 30 -17.46 -12.46 -10.21
CA ILE A 30 -16.13 -12.74 -10.74
C ILE A 30 -15.36 -13.59 -9.71
N ASP A 31 -15.01 -14.84 -10.04
CA ASP A 31 -14.14 -15.70 -9.22
C ASP A 31 -12.69 -15.25 -9.36
N ASN A 32 -12.40 -14.05 -8.87
CA ASN A 32 -11.05 -13.54 -8.74
C ASN A 32 -10.99 -12.57 -7.56
N GLY A 33 -9.78 -12.22 -7.18
CA GLY A 33 -9.51 -11.34 -6.06
C GLY A 33 -8.02 -11.25 -5.80
N ILE A 34 -7.67 -10.40 -4.85
CA ILE A 34 -6.30 -10.19 -4.41
C ILE A 34 -6.02 -11.21 -3.31
N ILE A 35 -4.90 -11.92 -3.41
CA ILE A 35 -4.53 -12.98 -2.46
C ILE A 35 -4.02 -12.38 -1.16
N ASP A 36 -3.10 -11.43 -1.26
CA ASP A 36 -2.34 -10.86 -0.15
C ASP A 36 -2.35 -9.32 -0.14
N LYS A 37 -1.65 -8.72 0.81
CA LYS A 37 -1.37 -7.26 0.77
C LYS A 37 -0.55 -6.92 -0.49
N PRO A 38 -0.75 -5.72 -1.08
CA PRO A 38 0.06 -5.30 -2.21
C PRO A 38 1.53 -5.12 -1.82
N GLU A 39 2.41 -5.43 -2.77
CA GLU A 39 3.83 -5.08 -2.69
C GLU A 39 3.99 -3.63 -3.15
N ILE A 40 4.74 -2.84 -2.37
CA ILE A 40 4.92 -1.40 -2.60
C ILE A 40 6.41 -1.14 -2.74
N GLY A 41 6.83 -0.68 -3.91
CA GLY A 41 8.15 -0.13 -4.18
C GLY A 41 8.10 1.40 -4.09
N CYS A 42 8.84 1.97 -3.14
CA CYS A 42 9.00 3.42 -2.98
C CYS A 42 10.34 3.83 -3.60
N GLU A 43 10.37 4.04 -4.91
CA GLU A 43 11.58 4.45 -5.63
C GLU A 43 11.80 5.97 -5.52
N PRO A 44 12.99 6.50 -5.85
CA PRO A 44 13.24 7.95 -5.74
C PRO A 44 12.35 8.85 -6.62
N ILE A 45 11.78 8.31 -7.71
CA ILE A 45 11.02 9.07 -8.72
C ILE A 45 9.58 8.58 -8.93
N ASP A 46 9.28 7.34 -8.53
CA ASP A 46 7.98 6.70 -8.73
C ASP A 46 7.61 5.77 -7.56
N ILE A 47 6.32 5.47 -7.47
CA ILE A 47 5.79 4.44 -6.58
C ILE A 47 5.28 3.31 -7.44
N THR A 48 5.80 2.11 -7.25
CA THR A 48 5.30 0.91 -7.90
C THR A 48 4.42 0.13 -6.93
N VAL A 49 3.21 -0.21 -7.35
CA VAL A 49 2.26 -1.01 -6.56
C VAL A 49 1.92 -2.26 -7.35
N SER A 50 2.14 -3.42 -6.74
CA SER A 50 1.94 -4.74 -7.36
C SER A 50 0.93 -5.56 -6.55
N PHE A 51 -0.05 -6.13 -7.25
CA PHE A 51 -1.12 -6.95 -6.69
C PHE A 51 -1.02 -8.38 -7.21
N SER A 52 -0.91 -9.34 -6.30
CA SER A 52 -1.01 -10.76 -6.61
C SER A 52 -2.47 -11.21 -6.63
N THR A 53 -2.95 -11.69 -7.78
CA THR A 53 -4.34 -12.10 -7.99
C THR A 53 -4.49 -13.62 -8.00
N LYS A 54 -5.63 -14.12 -7.49
CA LYS A 54 -5.94 -15.57 -7.42
C LYS A 54 -5.88 -16.22 -8.80
N ASN A 55 -6.56 -15.61 -9.75
CA ASN A 55 -6.67 -16.03 -11.14
C ASN A 55 -6.12 -14.95 -12.08
N ALA A 56 -6.00 -15.26 -13.37
CA ALA A 56 -5.56 -14.31 -14.39
C ALA A 56 -6.39 -13.01 -14.31
N PHE A 57 -5.69 -11.89 -14.19
CA PHE A 57 -6.28 -10.57 -14.03
C PHE A 57 -6.75 -10.03 -15.38
N TYR A 58 -7.96 -9.51 -15.40
CA TYR A 58 -8.56 -8.83 -16.54
C TYR A 58 -9.28 -7.60 -16.02
N GLY A 59 -8.68 -6.43 -16.19
CA GLY A 59 -9.24 -5.19 -15.68
C GLY A 59 -8.18 -4.10 -15.58
N HIS A 60 -8.34 -3.23 -14.59
CA HIS A 60 -7.55 -2.01 -14.51
C HIS A 60 -6.97 -1.80 -13.11
N VAL A 61 -5.74 -1.28 -13.06
CA VAL A 61 -5.17 -0.71 -11.84
C VAL A 61 -4.94 0.76 -12.09
N TYR A 62 -5.51 1.65 -11.28
CA TYR A 62 -5.43 3.08 -11.53
C TYR A 62 -5.50 3.93 -10.27
N ILE A 63 -5.10 5.19 -10.38
CA ILE A 63 -5.21 6.16 -9.30
C ILE A 63 -6.62 6.71 -9.19
N LYS A 64 -7.14 6.76 -7.95
CA LYS A 64 -8.47 7.31 -7.65
C LYS A 64 -8.63 8.70 -8.27
N GLY A 65 -9.68 8.84 -9.09
CA GLY A 65 -10.01 10.10 -9.77
C GLY A 65 -9.18 10.40 -11.02
N ARG A 66 -8.33 9.46 -11.46
CA ARG A 66 -7.43 9.63 -12.61
C ARG A 66 -7.40 8.41 -13.52
N TYR A 67 -8.56 7.79 -13.70
CA TYR A 67 -8.73 6.66 -14.61
C TYR A 67 -8.51 7.07 -16.08
N ASP A 68 -8.89 8.30 -16.43
CA ASP A 68 -8.80 8.83 -17.80
C ASP A 68 -7.37 9.20 -18.22
N GLU A 69 -6.43 9.25 -17.27
CA GLU A 69 -5.02 9.56 -17.51
C GLU A 69 -4.24 8.26 -17.77
N PRO A 70 -3.72 8.01 -18.98
CA PRO A 70 -3.06 6.75 -19.31
C PRO A 70 -1.77 6.51 -18.52
N GLY A 71 -1.10 7.56 -18.04
CA GLY A 71 0.06 7.43 -17.15
C GLY A 71 -0.29 7.08 -15.70
N CYS A 72 -1.58 7.07 -15.35
CA CYS A 72 -2.10 6.80 -14.01
C CYS A 72 -2.97 5.54 -13.96
N ARG A 73 -2.98 4.78 -15.05
CA ARG A 73 -3.72 3.53 -15.23
C ARG A 73 -2.81 2.49 -15.89
N SER A 74 -2.99 1.24 -15.49
CA SER A 74 -2.40 0.06 -16.11
C SER A 74 -3.53 -0.90 -16.47
N ASP A 75 -3.58 -1.27 -17.75
CA ASP A 75 -4.54 -2.21 -18.30
C ASP A 75 -3.81 -3.54 -18.50
N GLU A 76 -3.98 -4.47 -17.58
CA GLU A 76 -3.27 -5.75 -17.59
C GLU A 76 -4.26 -6.89 -17.89
N ASN A 77 -3.88 -7.74 -18.84
CA ASN A 77 -4.73 -8.80 -19.34
C ASN A 77 -3.98 -10.14 -19.30
N GLY A 78 -4.45 -11.07 -18.48
CA GLY A 78 -4.01 -12.46 -18.48
C GLY A 78 -2.89 -12.80 -17.50
N ARG A 79 -2.23 -11.81 -16.86
CA ARG A 79 -1.22 -12.08 -15.82
C ARG A 79 -1.87 -12.26 -14.45
N LYS A 80 -1.22 -13.01 -13.55
CA LYS A 80 -1.63 -13.12 -12.13
C LYS A 80 -1.09 -11.99 -11.25
N ILE A 81 -0.34 -11.06 -11.83
CA ILE A 81 0.23 -9.92 -11.15
C ILE A 81 -0.21 -8.69 -11.93
N ALA A 82 -0.94 -7.81 -11.25
CA ALA A 82 -1.34 -6.51 -11.79
C ALA A 82 -0.49 -5.43 -11.14
N SER A 83 0.22 -4.63 -11.94
CA SER A 83 1.15 -3.62 -11.42
C SER A 83 0.88 -2.25 -12.02
N LEU A 84 1.16 -1.22 -11.24
CA LEU A 84 1.09 0.18 -11.67
C LEU A 84 2.29 0.94 -11.10
N THR A 85 3.05 1.58 -11.97
CA THR A 85 4.14 2.49 -11.60
C THR A 85 3.64 3.93 -11.75
N ILE A 86 3.75 4.70 -10.66
CA ILE A 86 3.11 6.01 -10.52
C ILE A 86 4.20 7.06 -10.34
N PRO A 87 4.48 7.90 -11.35
CA PRO A 87 5.45 8.99 -11.21
C PRO A 87 4.98 10.04 -10.18
N PHE A 88 5.90 10.61 -9.41
CA PHE A 88 5.55 11.54 -8.32
C PHE A 88 4.90 12.85 -8.77
N ASN A 89 5.26 13.32 -9.96
CA ASN A 89 4.86 14.64 -10.46
C ASN A 89 3.53 14.60 -11.20
N THR A 90 3.01 13.39 -11.46
CA THR A 90 1.75 13.17 -12.16
C THR A 90 0.76 12.50 -11.22
N CYS A 91 -0.44 12.22 -11.70
CA CYS A 91 -1.43 11.43 -10.95
C CYS A 91 -1.92 12.02 -9.62
N GLY A 92 -1.64 13.29 -9.32
CA GLY A 92 -2.23 14.00 -8.18
C GLY A 92 -1.99 13.36 -6.83
N LEU A 93 -0.81 12.76 -6.65
CA LEU A 93 -0.41 12.19 -5.37
C LEU A 93 -0.44 13.27 -4.28
N SER A 94 -0.97 12.92 -3.11
CA SER A 94 -1.00 13.84 -1.97
C SER A 94 0.37 13.88 -1.32
N ARG A 95 0.92 15.08 -1.14
CA ARG A 95 2.27 15.31 -0.60
C ARG A 95 2.18 16.14 0.66
N VAL A 96 2.55 15.56 1.79
CA VAL A 96 2.51 16.23 3.10
C VAL A 96 3.93 16.28 3.65
N ARG A 97 4.42 17.48 3.97
CA ARG A 97 5.70 17.66 4.64
C ARG A 97 5.54 17.33 6.12
N SER A 98 6.46 16.53 6.64
CA SER A 98 6.59 16.22 8.06
C SER A 98 7.78 16.98 8.62
N LEU A 99 7.62 17.54 9.82
CA LEU A 99 8.69 18.23 10.54
C LEU A 99 9.43 17.29 11.48
N ASN A 100 8.78 16.24 11.98
CA ASN A 100 9.32 15.29 12.95
C ASN A 100 8.75 13.87 12.69
N PRO A 101 9.50 12.96 12.05
CA PRO A 101 10.79 13.17 11.38
C PRO A 101 10.67 14.11 10.18
N LYS A 102 11.77 14.83 9.86
CA LYS A 102 11.83 15.66 8.66
C LYS A 102 11.73 14.79 7.42
N GLY A 103 10.81 15.12 6.54
CA GLY A 103 10.63 14.39 5.30
C GLY A 103 9.30 14.68 4.63
N ILE A 104 8.97 13.85 3.64
CA ILE A 104 7.78 14.02 2.82
C ILE A 104 7.02 12.70 2.77
N PHE A 105 5.76 12.73 3.17
CA PHE A 105 4.80 11.66 2.93
C PHE A 105 4.19 11.85 1.55
N ILE A 106 4.33 10.85 0.68
CA ILE A 106 3.64 10.77 -0.61
C ILE A 106 2.57 9.70 -0.52
N THR A 107 1.32 10.07 -0.73
CA THR A 107 0.15 9.20 -0.58
C THR A 107 -0.59 9.05 -1.90
N ALA A 108 -0.82 7.81 -2.30
CA ALA A 108 -1.57 7.40 -3.48
C ALA A 108 -2.79 6.57 -3.07
N VAL A 109 -3.93 6.77 -3.70
CA VAL A 109 -5.08 5.86 -3.56
C VAL A 109 -5.21 5.07 -4.85
N VAL A 110 -4.85 3.79 -4.80
CA VAL A 110 -4.84 2.89 -5.95
C VAL A 110 -6.11 2.04 -5.92
N ILE A 111 -6.81 1.97 -7.05
CA ILE A 111 -8.01 1.17 -7.25
C ILE A 111 -7.66 0.05 -8.22
N VAL A 112 -8.03 -1.18 -7.87
CA VAL A 112 -7.90 -2.36 -8.72
C VAL A 112 -9.29 -2.89 -9.03
N THR A 113 -9.60 -2.99 -10.32
CA THR A 113 -10.89 -3.45 -10.83
C THR A 113 -10.71 -4.73 -11.63
N PHE A 114 -11.62 -5.69 -11.45
CA PHE A 114 -11.55 -7.01 -12.08
C PHE A 114 -12.45 -7.14 -13.31
N HIS A 115 -12.92 -6.02 -13.87
CA HIS A 115 -13.74 -6.02 -15.08
C HIS A 115 -13.40 -4.83 -15.99
N PRO A 116 -13.35 -5.03 -17.32
CA PRO A 116 -12.90 -4.00 -18.27
C PRO A 116 -13.88 -2.84 -18.51
N LYS A 117 -15.15 -2.97 -18.09
CA LYS A 117 -16.19 -1.94 -18.34
C LYS A 117 -16.95 -1.45 -17.12
N PHE A 118 -16.89 -2.20 -16.01
CA PHE A 118 -17.79 -1.99 -14.89
C PHE A 118 -17.03 -2.12 -13.59
N LEU A 119 -17.47 -1.38 -12.57
CA LEU A 119 -17.03 -1.61 -11.20
C LEU A 119 -17.78 -2.80 -10.63
N THR A 120 -17.06 -3.65 -9.93
CA THR A 120 -17.58 -4.92 -9.40
C THR A 120 -17.40 -5.01 -7.91
N LYS A 121 -18.10 -5.97 -7.29
CA LYS A 121 -18.04 -6.21 -5.84
C LYS A 121 -16.64 -6.64 -5.36
N VAL A 122 -15.82 -7.24 -6.23
CA VAL A 122 -14.48 -7.73 -5.87
C VAL A 122 -13.39 -6.67 -6.02
N ASP A 123 -13.71 -5.50 -6.59
CA ASP A 123 -12.80 -4.39 -6.74
C ASP A 123 -12.37 -3.84 -5.36
N ARG A 124 -11.14 -3.33 -5.26
CA ARG A 124 -10.56 -2.86 -4.00
C ARG A 124 -9.84 -1.54 -4.20
N ALA A 125 -9.81 -0.73 -3.13
CA ALA A 125 -9.05 0.51 -3.08
C ALA A 125 -8.05 0.47 -1.92
N TYR A 126 -6.80 0.82 -2.18
CA TYR A 126 -5.70 0.83 -1.22
C TYR A 126 -5.12 2.23 -1.09
N LYS A 127 -4.97 2.70 0.14
CA LYS A 127 -4.21 3.92 0.44
C LYS A 127 -2.76 3.54 0.68
N VAL A 128 -1.92 3.78 -0.32
CA VAL A 128 -0.47 3.56 -0.28
C VAL A 128 0.21 4.85 0.18
N GLN A 129 1.16 4.74 1.10
CA GLN A 129 1.91 5.88 1.62
C GLN A 129 3.39 5.54 1.74
N CYS A 130 4.22 6.30 1.04
CA CYS A 130 5.67 6.25 1.16
C CYS A 130 6.17 7.47 1.94
N PHE A 131 7.18 7.27 2.78
CA PHE A 131 7.82 8.35 3.52
C PHE A 131 9.28 8.49 3.11
N TYR A 132 9.63 9.68 2.62
CA TYR A 132 10.98 10.03 2.19
C TYR A 132 11.61 10.92 3.26
N MET A 133 12.52 10.36 4.05
CA MET A 133 13.26 11.11 5.06
C MET A 133 14.23 12.09 4.42
N GLU A 134 14.28 13.30 4.97
CA GLU A 134 15.35 14.24 4.67
C GLU A 134 16.56 13.87 5.53
N ALA A 135 17.69 13.52 4.89
CA ALA A 135 18.92 13.25 5.60
C ALA A 135 19.57 14.57 6.01
N ASP A 136 19.66 14.84 7.32
CA ASP A 136 20.55 15.87 7.86
C ASP A 136 22.00 15.36 7.72
N LYS A 137 22.58 15.41 6.51
CA LYS A 137 24.01 15.19 6.35
C LYS A 137 24.75 16.40 6.91
N THR A 138 25.09 16.38 8.21
CA THR A 138 26.22 17.18 8.67
C THR A 138 27.46 16.55 8.06
N ILE A 139 27.93 17.09 6.93
CA ILE A 139 29.24 16.75 6.38
C ILE A 139 30.27 17.27 7.38
N THR A 140 30.59 16.49 8.40
CA THR A 140 31.79 16.68 9.20
C THR A 140 32.87 15.78 8.60
N THR A 141 33.36 16.13 7.42
CA THR A 141 34.52 15.47 6.83
C THR A 141 35.58 16.53 6.52
N ASN A 142 36.52 16.72 7.46
CA ASN A 142 37.87 17.11 7.08
C ASN A 142 38.43 15.91 6.30
N ILE A 143 38.45 15.93 4.96
CA ILE A 143 39.37 15.15 4.10
C ILE A 143 39.06 15.46 2.62
N VAL A 144 40.14 15.48 1.84
CA VAL A 144 40.38 16.19 0.57
C VAL A 144 39.74 15.52 -0.66
N VAL A 145 39.42 16.38 -1.63
CA VAL A 145 38.80 16.18 -2.95
C VAL A 145 39.51 15.13 -3.84
N SER A 146 38.72 14.24 -4.46
CA SER A 146 39.02 13.62 -5.76
C SER A 146 37.71 13.40 -6.54
N ASP A 147 37.69 13.74 -7.83
CA ASP A 147 36.51 13.87 -8.69
C ASP A 147 35.73 12.57 -9.01
N LEU A 148 34.47 12.79 -9.44
CA LEU A 148 33.27 11.98 -9.27
C LEU A 148 32.85 11.15 -10.51
N THR A 149 32.50 9.86 -10.33
CA THR A 149 31.54 9.12 -11.17
C THR A 149 30.41 8.59 -10.30
N THR A 150 29.16 9.00 -10.57
CA THR A 150 27.99 8.69 -9.74
C THR A 150 27.40 7.34 -10.13
N ALA A 151 27.71 6.27 -9.38
CA ALA A 151 26.92 5.05 -9.42
C ALA A 151 25.69 5.23 -8.51
N LEU A 152 24.50 4.95 -9.04
CA LEU A 152 23.25 4.91 -8.28
C LEU A 152 23.28 3.69 -7.33
N ALA A 153 23.80 3.88 -6.12
CA ALA A 153 23.66 2.92 -5.05
C ALA A 153 22.34 3.18 -4.32
N ALA A 154 21.27 2.51 -4.72
CA ALA A 154 20.05 2.45 -3.93
C ALA A 154 20.33 1.56 -2.71
N HIS A 155 20.66 2.18 -1.58
CA HIS A 155 20.81 1.47 -0.32
C HIS A 155 19.51 1.59 0.47
N ASN A 156 18.79 0.48 0.64
CA ASN A 156 17.67 0.39 1.56
C ASN A 156 18.23 0.48 2.99
N ILE A 157 18.32 1.70 3.52
CA ILE A 157 18.72 1.95 4.90
C ILE A 157 17.52 1.59 5.78
N PRO A 158 17.56 0.49 6.56
CA PRO A 158 16.46 0.20 7.47
C PRO A 158 16.34 1.30 8.52
N MET A 159 15.10 1.61 8.89
CA MET A 159 14.81 2.61 9.93
C MET A 159 15.45 2.19 11.26
N PRO A 160 16.19 3.08 11.94
CA PRO A 160 16.80 2.75 13.23
C PRO A 160 15.72 2.59 14.31
N VAL A 161 15.97 1.69 15.26
CA VAL A 161 15.09 1.52 16.42
C VAL A 161 15.58 2.45 17.52
N CYS A 162 14.76 3.44 17.88
CA CYS A 162 15.06 4.36 18.98
C CYS A 162 14.46 3.87 20.30
N ARG A 163 15.27 3.85 21.35
CA ARG A 163 14.89 3.53 22.72
C ARG A 163 15.13 4.72 23.63
N TYR A 164 14.17 4.98 24.51
CA TYR A 164 14.21 6.05 25.50
C TYR A 164 14.40 5.47 26.90
N GLU A 165 15.32 6.06 27.66
CA GLU A 165 15.63 5.67 29.04
C GLU A 165 15.78 6.90 29.94
N ILE A 166 15.45 6.73 31.22
CA ILE A 166 15.67 7.73 32.26
C ILE A 166 16.70 7.14 33.23
N LEU A 167 17.83 7.84 33.40
CA LEU A 167 18.99 7.39 34.16
C LEU A 167 19.20 8.23 35.42
N GLU A 168 19.71 7.62 36.48
CA GLU A 168 19.97 8.30 37.75
C GLU A 168 21.25 9.14 37.71
N ASN A 169 21.17 10.42 38.08
CA ASN A 169 22.28 11.35 38.35
C ASN A 169 23.32 11.60 37.23
N HIS A 170 23.53 10.69 36.28
CA HIS A 170 24.59 10.73 35.26
C HIS A 170 24.15 10.03 33.95
N PRO A 171 24.70 10.39 32.77
CA PRO A 171 24.36 9.78 31.45
C PRO A 171 24.62 8.27 31.29
N ASN A 172 25.38 7.67 32.20
CA ASN A 172 25.62 6.22 32.28
C ASN A 172 25.12 5.63 33.60
N GLY A 173 24.22 6.34 34.29
CA GLY A 173 23.60 5.85 35.52
C GLY A 173 22.70 4.65 35.28
N ASN A 174 22.20 4.08 36.37
CA ASN A 174 21.24 2.99 36.28
C ASN A 174 19.88 3.49 35.79
N PRO A 175 19.13 2.69 35.01
CA PRO A 175 17.76 3.01 34.65
C PRO A 175 16.87 3.13 35.89
N VAL A 176 16.07 4.18 35.94
CA VAL A 176 15.19 4.49 37.07
C VAL A 176 13.73 4.26 36.68
N SER A 177 12.99 3.49 37.47
CA SER A 177 11.54 3.27 37.29
C SER A 177 10.67 4.22 38.11
N TYR A 178 11.18 4.70 39.25
CA TYR A 178 10.52 5.67 40.13
C TYR A 178 11.55 6.66 40.69
N ALA A 179 11.18 7.92 40.82
CA ALA A 179 12.04 8.98 41.36
C ALA A 179 11.27 9.82 42.39
N LEU A 180 11.98 10.30 43.40
CA LEU A 180 11.46 11.27 44.37
C LEU A 180 11.46 12.68 43.75
N ILE A 181 10.52 13.52 44.19
CA ILE A 181 10.44 14.92 43.75
C ILE A 181 11.73 15.65 44.15
N GLY A 182 12.42 16.22 43.17
CA GLY A 182 13.71 16.91 43.35
C GLY A 182 14.95 16.08 42.98
N MET A 183 14.79 14.79 42.68
CA MET A 183 15.90 13.98 42.15
C MET A 183 16.28 14.40 40.73
N GLN A 184 17.58 14.47 40.45
CA GLN A 184 18.09 14.74 39.11
C GLN A 184 18.09 13.45 38.28
N VAL A 185 17.44 13.51 37.12
CA VAL A 185 17.39 12.39 36.17
C VAL A 185 17.90 12.81 34.80
N TYR A 186 18.45 11.85 34.07
CA TYR A 186 19.00 12.04 32.72
C TYR A 186 18.15 11.32 31.70
N HIS A 187 17.67 12.07 30.72
CA HIS A 187 16.89 11.55 29.60
C HIS A 187 17.84 11.12 28.49
N LYS A 188 17.85 9.84 28.14
CA LYS A 188 18.73 9.28 27.12
C LYS A 188 17.91 8.67 25.99
N TRP A 189 18.23 9.06 24.77
CA TRP A 189 17.70 8.45 23.54
C TRP A 189 18.84 7.74 22.84
N THR A 190 18.66 6.45 22.57
CA THR A 190 19.61 5.62 21.82
C THR A 190 18.91 5.11 20.57
N CYS A 191 19.44 5.41 19.38
CA CYS A 191 18.88 4.92 18.12
C CYS A 191 19.89 3.99 17.45
N ASP A 192 19.58 2.71 17.42
CA ASP A 192 20.43 1.72 16.76
C ASP A 192 19.95 1.54 15.32
N SER A 193 20.81 1.83 14.34
CA SER A 193 20.61 1.27 13.01
C SER A 193 20.85 -0.23 13.12
N GLN A 194 19.92 -1.06 12.65
CA GLN A 194 20.16 -2.50 12.54
C GLN A 194 21.26 -2.74 11.50
N THR A 195 22.51 -2.58 11.92
CA THR A 195 23.74 -2.90 11.22
C THR A 195 24.72 -3.42 12.27
N SER A 196 24.36 -4.53 12.91
CA SER A 196 25.29 -5.34 13.69
C SER A 196 25.07 -6.81 13.35
N LYS A 197 25.83 -7.24 12.35
CA LYS A 197 26.06 -8.62 11.86
C LYS A 197 24.92 -9.35 11.16
#